data_AF-A0A7Y4JXF6-F1
#
_entry.id   AF-A0A7Y4JXF6-F1
#
_cell.length_a   1.000
_cell.length_b   1.000
_cell.length_c   1.000
_cell.angle_alpha   90.00
_cell.angle_beta   90.00
_cell.angle_gamma   90.00
#
_symmetry.space_group_name_H-M   'P 1'
#
loop_
_entity.id
_entity.type
_entity.pdbx_description
1 polymer ?
#
loop_
_entity_poly.entity_id
_entity_poly.type
_entity_poly.pdbx_seq_one_letter_code
_entity_poly.pdbx_strand_id
1 'polypeptide(L)'
;MKKKLLSALLLSTSLLAAGCGGDDEEAHVDEEGCEHLQKGPAVSVTAATSGNGPAVSNDHKRYDIALVDVAGGKGGAVSFAVSEATDYVLYASAPVPVKVTNGSGAAVEFEESATSSTLCTDIQGRYVVPLTVGTHTLTFGPSTLSSVSLVIEESGEHDHDHE
;
A
#
# COMPACT_ATOMS: atom_id res chain seq x y z
N MET A 1 -40.81 -39.17 -37.61
CA MET A 1 -41.47 -39.60 -36.36
C MET A 1 -40.71 -40.78 -35.76
N LYS A 2 -40.02 -40.60 -34.64
CA LYS A 2 -39.55 -41.71 -33.76
C LYS A 2 -39.13 -41.15 -32.39
N LYS A 3 -39.97 -41.48 -31.40
CA LYS A 3 -39.71 -41.89 -30.00
C LYS A 3 -38.85 -40.94 -29.14
N LYS A 4 -39.50 -40.10 -28.33
CA LYS A 4 -39.95 -40.31 -26.92
C LYS A 4 -38.80 -40.15 -25.90
N LEU A 5 -38.86 -38.99 -25.23
CA LEU A 5 -38.18 -38.62 -24.00
C LEU A 5 -38.48 -39.60 -22.86
N LEU A 6 -37.48 -39.86 -22.01
CA LEU A 6 -37.61 -40.18 -20.58
C LEU A 6 -36.22 -40.27 -19.95
N SER A 7 -35.91 -39.34 -19.04
CA SER A 7 -35.65 -39.62 -17.62
C SER A 7 -34.80 -38.52 -16.98
N ALA A 8 -35.35 -38.01 -15.89
CA ALA A 8 -34.80 -36.99 -15.02
C ALA A 8 -33.91 -37.59 -13.93
N LEU A 9 -33.27 -36.65 -13.22
CA LEU A 9 -32.66 -36.72 -11.89
C LEU A 9 -31.30 -37.44 -11.80
N LEU A 10 -30.27 -36.64 -11.46
CA LEU A 10 -29.44 -36.86 -10.28
C LEU A 10 -28.82 -35.52 -9.84
N LEU A 11 -29.08 -35.16 -8.58
CA LEU A 11 -28.44 -34.07 -7.86
C LEU A 11 -26.92 -34.25 -7.92
N SER A 12 -26.17 -33.17 -8.14
CA SER A 12 -24.76 -33.10 -7.76
C SER A 12 -24.53 -31.81 -6.99
N THR A 13 -24.68 -32.00 -5.70
CA THR A 13 -24.06 -31.34 -4.55
C THR A 13 -22.90 -30.41 -4.89
N SER A 14 -23.02 -29.19 -4.41
CA SER A 14 -21.95 -28.22 -4.17
C SER A 14 -20.76 -28.82 -3.42
N LEU A 15 -19.56 -28.70 -4.00
CA LEU A 15 -18.28 -28.62 -3.28
C LEU A 15 -17.65 -27.29 -3.73
N LEU A 16 -17.78 -26.25 -2.91
CA LEU A 16 -16.80 -25.82 -1.90
C LEU A 16 -15.59 -25.14 -2.55
N ALA A 17 -15.58 -23.81 -2.35
CA ALA A 17 -14.43 -22.95 -2.50
C ALA A 17 -13.20 -23.52 -1.79
N ALA A 18 -12.11 -23.63 -2.53
CA ALA A 18 -10.74 -23.77 -2.06
C ALA A 18 -9.85 -23.28 -3.21
N GLY A 19 -9.00 -22.27 -3.07
CA GLY A 19 -8.62 -21.54 -1.87
C GLY A 19 -8.14 -20.13 -2.21
N CYS A 20 -8.23 -19.27 -1.20
CA CYS A 20 -7.51 -18.01 -1.12
C CYS A 20 -6.03 -18.25 -1.43
N GLY A 21 -5.48 -17.51 -2.39
CA GLY A 21 -4.03 -17.28 -2.48
C GLY A 21 -3.58 -16.10 -1.60
N GLY A 22 -4.32 -15.74 -0.56
CA GLY A 22 -4.24 -14.41 0.06
C GLY A 22 -3.52 -14.31 1.40
N ASP A 23 -2.94 -15.38 1.94
CA ASP A 23 -2.30 -15.32 3.28
C ASP A 23 -0.76 -15.40 3.21
N ASP A 24 -0.20 -16.22 2.31
CA ASP A 24 1.26 -16.39 2.21
C ASP A 24 1.93 -15.22 1.46
N GLU A 25 1.29 -14.70 0.40
CA GLU A 25 1.79 -13.58 -0.40
C GLU A 25 1.80 -12.28 0.43
N GLU A 26 0.71 -11.98 1.15
CA GLU A 26 0.61 -10.81 2.03
C GLU A 26 1.63 -10.85 3.19
N ALA A 27 1.92 -12.04 3.71
CA ALA A 27 2.93 -12.21 4.75
C ALA A 27 4.34 -11.88 4.24
N HIS A 28 4.67 -12.23 2.99
CA HIS A 28 5.97 -11.94 2.39
C HIS A 28 6.19 -10.42 2.23
N VAL A 29 5.19 -9.71 1.71
CA VAL A 29 5.29 -8.25 1.48
C VAL A 29 5.44 -7.48 2.80
N ASP A 30 4.78 -7.92 3.88
CA ASP A 30 4.93 -7.34 5.21
C ASP A 30 6.33 -7.58 5.82
N GLU A 31 6.94 -8.74 5.57
CA GLU A 31 8.32 -9.03 6.00
C GLU A 31 9.33 -8.14 5.25
N GLU A 32 9.21 -8.02 3.94
CA GLU A 32 10.07 -7.15 3.13
C GLU A 32 9.91 -5.67 3.50
N GLY A 33 8.66 -5.19 3.59
CA GLY A 33 8.36 -3.84 4.02
C GLY A 33 8.95 -3.53 5.41
N CYS A 34 8.90 -4.50 6.33
CA CYS A 34 9.55 -4.38 7.63
C CYS A 34 11.08 -4.31 7.54
N GLU A 35 11.69 -5.18 6.74
CA GLU A 35 13.13 -5.17 6.52
C GLU A 35 13.60 -3.81 6.00
N HIS A 36 12.95 -3.28 4.96
CA HIS A 36 13.26 -1.95 4.43
C HIS A 36 13.02 -0.86 5.48
N LEU A 37 11.96 -0.95 6.28
CA LEU A 37 11.67 0.01 7.34
C LEU A 37 12.73 0.01 8.45
N GLN A 38 13.30 -1.15 8.79
CA GLN A 38 14.32 -1.27 9.85
C GLN A 38 15.73 -0.98 9.33
N LYS A 39 16.09 -1.56 8.20
CA LYS A 39 17.48 -1.62 7.70
C LYS A 39 17.77 -0.58 6.63
N GLY A 40 16.74 -0.08 5.93
CA GLY A 40 16.91 0.85 4.82
C GLY A 40 17.39 0.16 3.53
N PRO A 41 18.04 0.89 2.60
CA PRO A 41 18.73 2.17 2.80
C PRO A 41 17.79 3.36 3.01
N ALA A 42 18.27 4.35 3.78
CA ALA A 42 17.47 5.50 4.18
C ALA A 42 17.71 6.72 3.28
N VAL A 43 16.63 7.41 2.93
CA VAL A 43 16.64 8.68 2.18
C VAL A 43 15.86 9.72 2.96
N SER A 44 16.50 10.82 3.34
CA SER A 44 15.82 11.92 4.03
C SER A 44 15.10 12.83 3.03
N VAL A 45 13.84 13.13 3.32
CA VAL A 45 12.98 13.99 2.50
C VAL A 45 12.28 15.00 3.39
N THR A 46 12.12 16.25 2.94
CA THR A 46 11.29 17.24 3.66
C THR A 46 9.99 17.44 2.91
N ALA A 47 8.86 17.13 3.55
CA ALA A 47 7.55 17.23 2.92
C ALA A 47 7.22 18.68 2.51
N ALA A 48 6.45 18.85 1.44
CA ALA A 48 5.91 20.14 1.08
C ALA A 48 4.64 20.45 1.88
N THR A 49 4.35 21.72 2.16
CA THR A 49 3.12 22.11 2.83
C THR A 49 1.86 21.88 1.98
N SER A 50 2.00 21.82 0.65
CA SER A 50 0.94 21.53 -0.31
C SER A 50 1.49 21.12 -1.68
N GLY A 51 0.59 20.67 -2.58
CA GLY A 51 0.94 20.20 -3.93
C GLY A 51 1.62 18.84 -3.92
N ASN A 52 2.36 18.52 -4.97
CA ASN A 52 2.98 17.21 -5.16
C ASN A 52 4.18 16.96 -4.23
N GLY A 53 4.86 17.99 -3.74
CA GLY A 53 6.04 17.83 -2.90
C GLY A 53 7.21 17.07 -3.56
N PRO A 54 8.25 16.71 -2.80
CA PRO A 54 9.39 15.93 -3.30
C PRO A 54 8.98 14.51 -3.69
N ALA A 55 9.73 13.89 -4.60
CA ALA A 55 9.45 12.55 -5.09
C ALA A 55 9.96 11.46 -4.12
N VAL A 56 9.14 10.41 -3.98
CA VAL A 56 9.48 9.11 -3.40
C VAL A 56 9.19 8.02 -4.45
N SER A 57 9.65 6.79 -4.23
CA SER A 57 9.55 5.71 -5.21
C SER A 57 9.37 4.35 -4.52
N ASN A 58 8.85 3.38 -5.26
CA ASN A 58 8.99 1.96 -4.92
C ASN A 58 10.36 1.52 -5.45
N ASP A 59 11.40 1.72 -4.64
CA ASP A 59 12.78 1.36 -5.00
C ASP A 59 13.52 0.66 -3.84
N HIS A 60 12.75 -0.05 -3.00
CA HIS A 60 13.20 -0.79 -1.81
C HIS A 60 13.99 0.10 -0.83
N LYS A 61 13.51 1.32 -0.62
CA LYS A 61 14.10 2.30 0.29
C LYS A 61 13.13 2.73 1.36
N ARG A 62 13.71 3.12 2.49
CA ARG A 62 13.02 3.88 3.51
C ARG A 62 13.18 5.37 3.26
N TYR A 63 12.08 6.07 3.11
CA TYR A 63 12.04 7.53 3.07
C TYR A 63 11.74 8.08 4.45
N ASP A 64 12.72 8.72 5.09
CA ASP A 64 12.54 9.41 6.36
C ASP A 64 12.00 10.83 6.07
N ILE A 65 10.67 10.97 6.13
CA ILE A 65 9.96 12.19 5.76
C ILE A 65 9.89 13.12 6.98
N ALA A 66 10.58 14.25 6.90
CA ALA A 66 10.41 15.36 7.84
C ALA A 66 9.09 16.09 7.56
N LEU A 67 8.21 16.11 8.55
CA LEU A 67 6.91 16.76 8.49
C LEU A 67 7.03 18.24 8.87
N VAL A 68 6.35 19.09 8.12
CA VAL A 68 6.39 20.56 8.25
C VAL A 68 5.15 21.08 8.97
N ASP A 69 5.18 22.34 9.40
CA ASP A 69 3.99 22.98 10.00
C ASP A 69 2.88 23.14 8.95
N VAL A 70 1.69 22.65 9.30
CA VAL A 70 0.45 22.78 8.54
C VAL A 70 -0.67 23.23 9.48
N ALA A 71 -1.83 23.59 8.93
CA ALA A 71 -2.99 23.86 9.75
C ALA A 71 -3.36 22.61 10.57
N GLY A 72 -3.40 22.74 11.90
CA GLY A 72 -3.78 21.65 12.80
C GLY A 72 -2.63 20.76 13.30
N GLY A 73 -1.36 21.02 12.91
CA GLY A 73 -0.21 20.30 13.45
C GLY A 73 0.97 20.20 12.47
N LYS A 74 1.63 19.05 12.47
CA LYS A 74 2.69 18.67 11.53
C LYS A 74 2.12 17.77 10.43
N GLY A 75 2.56 17.97 9.20
CA GLY A 75 2.14 17.18 8.06
C GLY A 75 2.90 17.56 6.79
N GLY A 76 2.37 17.17 5.65
CA GLY A 76 2.88 17.59 4.35
C GLY A 76 2.68 16.53 3.28
N ALA A 77 3.10 16.87 2.07
CA ALA A 77 2.92 16.05 0.87
C ALA A 77 4.25 15.63 0.24
N VAL A 78 4.24 14.43 -0.33
CA VAL A 78 5.27 13.88 -1.25
C VAL A 78 4.57 13.31 -2.49
N SER A 79 5.33 13.09 -3.56
CA SER A 79 4.81 12.58 -4.82
C SER A 79 5.34 11.19 -5.11
N PHE A 80 4.48 10.35 -5.66
CA PHE A 80 4.82 9.01 -6.09
C PHE A 80 4.39 8.82 -7.54
N ALA A 81 5.36 8.53 -8.41
CA ALA A 81 5.10 8.26 -9.81
C ALA A 81 4.94 6.76 -10.03
N VAL A 82 3.79 6.36 -10.53
CA VAL A 82 3.40 4.97 -10.76
C VAL A 82 3.55 4.66 -12.25
N SER A 83 4.38 3.67 -12.58
CA SER A 83 4.63 3.22 -13.96
C SER A 83 3.71 2.07 -14.39
N GLU A 84 3.12 1.36 -13.43
CA GLU A 84 2.24 0.22 -13.66
C GLU A 84 0.99 0.32 -12.79
N ALA A 85 -0.19 0.04 -13.36
CA ALA A 85 -1.42 0.07 -12.58
C ALA A 85 -1.57 -1.25 -11.82
N THR A 86 -1.35 -1.19 -10.50
CA THR A 86 -1.41 -2.33 -9.58
C THR A 86 -1.68 -1.81 -8.16
N ASP A 87 -1.79 -2.73 -7.21
CA ASP A 87 -1.93 -2.45 -5.80
C ASP A 87 -0.56 -2.24 -5.17
N TYR A 88 -0.44 -1.15 -4.40
CA TYR A 88 0.76 -0.82 -3.66
C TYR A 88 0.46 -0.87 -2.16
N VAL A 89 1.44 -1.29 -1.37
CA VAL A 89 1.37 -1.23 0.10
C VAL A 89 2.23 -0.08 0.60
N LEU A 90 1.60 0.86 1.31
CA LEU A 90 2.29 1.97 1.97
C LEU A 90 2.51 1.61 3.44
N TYR A 91 3.77 1.48 3.86
CA TYR A 91 4.15 1.23 5.24
C TYR A 91 4.64 2.51 5.91
N ALA A 92 4.01 2.89 7.01
CA ALA A 92 4.37 4.06 7.81
C ALA A 92 4.92 3.63 9.19
N SER A 93 6.03 4.22 9.62
CA SER A 93 6.66 3.90 10.91
C SER A 93 5.97 4.52 12.12
N ALA A 94 4.94 5.33 11.91
CA ALA A 94 4.25 6.07 12.96
C ALA A 94 2.78 6.28 12.59
N PRO A 95 1.89 6.49 13.59
CA PRO A 95 0.44 6.60 13.37
C PRO A 95 0.08 8.02 12.88
N VAL A 96 0.61 8.39 11.71
CA VAL A 96 0.31 9.65 11.04
C VAL A 96 -0.82 9.41 10.03
N PRO A 97 -1.90 10.21 10.03
CA PRO A 97 -2.95 10.10 9.02
C PRO A 97 -2.37 10.17 7.60
N VAL A 98 -2.78 9.26 6.72
CA VAL A 98 -2.35 9.23 5.31
C VAL A 98 -3.56 9.42 4.40
N LYS A 99 -3.39 10.22 3.35
CA LYS A 99 -4.35 10.37 2.26
C LYS A 99 -3.62 10.28 0.93
N VAL A 100 -4.23 9.62 -0.04
CA VAL A 100 -3.73 9.55 -1.42
C VAL A 100 -4.67 10.27 -2.37
N THR A 101 -4.10 11.04 -3.30
CA THR A 101 -4.85 11.63 -4.41
C THR A 101 -4.14 11.39 -5.74
N ASN A 102 -4.90 11.21 -6.82
CA ASN A 102 -4.36 11.11 -8.17
C ASN A 102 -3.98 12.50 -8.75
N GLY A 103 -3.48 12.51 -9.99
CA GLY A 103 -3.06 13.75 -10.68
C GLY A 103 -4.16 14.78 -10.94
N SER A 104 -5.45 14.41 -10.81
CA SER A 104 -6.58 15.35 -10.86
C SER A 104 -6.98 15.89 -9.49
N GLY A 105 -6.34 15.43 -8.42
CA GLY A 105 -6.66 15.76 -7.03
C GLY A 105 -7.82 14.94 -6.44
N ALA A 106 -8.37 13.99 -7.19
CA ALA A 106 -9.39 13.07 -6.67
C ALA A 106 -8.76 12.10 -5.66
N ALA A 107 -9.49 11.82 -4.58
CA ALA A 107 -9.06 10.85 -3.58
C ALA A 107 -8.98 9.44 -4.18
N VAL A 108 -7.95 8.69 -3.80
CA VAL A 108 -7.85 7.26 -4.01
C VAL A 108 -8.12 6.60 -2.67
N GLU A 109 -9.15 5.77 -2.61
CA GLU A 109 -9.53 5.06 -1.39
C GLU A 109 -8.60 3.87 -1.16
N PHE A 110 -8.35 3.54 0.10
CA PHE A 110 -7.63 2.33 0.47
C PHE A 110 -8.55 1.12 0.33
N GLU A 111 -8.05 0.05 -0.26
CA GLU A 111 -8.75 -1.24 -0.28
C GLU A 111 -8.68 -1.89 1.09
N GLU A 112 -7.51 -1.80 1.73
CA GLU A 112 -7.28 -2.24 3.09
C GLU A 112 -6.44 -1.23 3.87
N SER A 113 -6.70 -1.11 5.17
CA SER A 113 -5.80 -0.40 6.06
C SER A 113 -5.73 -1.04 7.44
N ALA A 114 -4.53 -1.03 8.01
CA ALA A 114 -4.26 -1.49 9.37
C ALA A 114 -3.30 -0.53 10.08
N THR A 115 -3.32 -0.53 11.41
CA THR A 115 -2.42 0.29 12.24
C THR A 115 -1.22 -0.51 12.77
N SER A 116 -1.04 -1.73 12.29
CA SER A 116 0.02 -2.65 12.72
C SER A 116 0.14 -3.82 11.75
N SER A 117 1.30 -4.48 11.74
CA SER A 117 1.48 -5.83 11.20
C SER A 117 1.80 -6.80 12.34
N THR A 118 1.34 -8.06 12.24
CA THR A 118 1.72 -9.13 13.17
C THR A 118 3.18 -9.53 13.02
N LEU A 119 3.79 -9.26 11.87
CA LEU A 119 5.16 -9.62 11.53
C LEU A 119 6.15 -8.50 11.90
N CYS A 120 5.66 -7.27 12.05
CA CYS A 120 6.50 -6.11 12.33
C CYS A 120 5.81 -5.04 13.19
N THR A 121 6.31 -4.84 14.40
CA THR A 121 5.80 -3.81 15.32
C THR A 121 6.20 -2.38 14.91
N ASP A 122 7.20 -2.24 14.04
CA ASP A 122 7.65 -0.93 13.57
C ASP A 122 6.70 -0.35 12.51
N ILE A 123 5.91 -1.21 11.85
CA ILE A 123 4.79 -0.80 10.99
C ILE A 123 3.67 -0.31 11.91
N GLN A 124 3.39 0.99 11.87
CA GLN A 124 2.30 1.64 12.62
C GLN A 124 1.20 2.20 11.69
N GLY A 125 1.37 2.03 10.38
CA GLY A 125 0.35 2.21 9.36
C GLY A 125 0.67 1.32 8.16
N ARG A 126 -0.32 0.56 7.70
CA ARG A 126 -0.28 -0.29 6.51
C ARG A 126 -1.49 0.09 5.66
N TYR A 127 -1.27 0.44 4.39
CA TYR A 127 -2.35 0.88 3.49
C TYR A 127 -2.18 0.21 2.13
N VAL A 128 -3.11 -0.67 1.76
CA VAL A 128 -3.19 -1.23 0.41
C VAL A 128 -3.98 -0.26 -0.46
N VAL A 129 -3.34 0.25 -1.50
CA VAL A 129 -3.88 1.31 -2.35
C VAL A 129 -3.82 0.92 -3.83
N PRO A 130 -4.97 0.83 -4.52
CA PRO A 130 -5.03 0.51 -5.94
C PRO A 130 -4.65 1.74 -6.76
N LEU A 131 -3.43 1.77 -7.30
CA LEU A 131 -2.92 2.92 -8.03
C LEU A 131 -2.99 2.70 -9.55
N THR A 132 -3.20 3.79 -10.26
CA THR A 132 -3.16 3.81 -11.72
C THR A 132 -1.87 4.44 -12.21
N VAL A 133 -1.51 4.26 -13.47
CA VAL A 133 -0.34 4.93 -14.05
C VAL A 133 -0.47 6.45 -13.94
N GLY A 134 0.56 7.11 -13.41
CA GLY A 134 0.63 8.56 -13.25
C GLY A 134 1.21 9.00 -11.90
N THR A 135 1.25 10.31 -11.68
CA THR A 135 1.75 10.86 -10.41
C THR A 135 0.63 11.01 -9.40
N HIS A 136 0.83 10.41 -8.23
CA HIS A 136 -0.01 10.48 -7.06
C HIS A 136 0.64 11.40 -6.01
N THR A 137 -0.19 11.96 -5.14
CA THR A 137 0.27 12.71 -3.96
C THR A 137 -0.09 11.93 -2.72
N LEU A 138 0.92 11.66 -1.88
CA LEU A 138 0.75 11.07 -0.55
C LEU A 138 0.82 12.23 0.45
N THR A 139 -0.28 12.46 1.16
CA THR A 139 -0.38 13.52 2.18
C THR A 139 -0.38 12.90 3.56
N PHE A 140 0.49 13.39 4.42
CA PHE A 140 0.65 13.00 5.81
C PHE A 140 0.10 14.08 6.75
N GLY A 141 -0.56 13.64 7.81
CA GLY A 141 -1.06 14.51 8.88
C GLY A 141 -2.43 15.15 8.58
N PRO A 142 -2.86 16.10 9.44
CA PRO A 142 -2.10 16.67 10.55
C PRO A 142 -1.82 15.67 11.68
N SER A 143 -0.67 15.80 12.34
CA SER A 143 -0.24 15.01 13.49
C SER A 143 0.60 15.85 14.48
N THR A 144 0.99 15.29 15.63
CA THR A 144 1.95 15.92 16.55
C THR A 144 3.41 15.52 16.26
N LEU A 145 3.63 14.59 15.33
CA LEU A 145 4.93 14.01 15.03
C LEU A 145 5.67 14.86 14.00
N SER A 146 6.97 15.05 14.20
CA SER A 146 7.81 15.83 13.28
C SER A 146 8.36 15.02 12.10
N SER A 147 8.17 13.70 12.10
CA SER A 147 8.66 12.82 11.05
C SER A 147 7.87 11.52 11.01
N VAL A 148 7.89 10.87 9.84
CA VAL A 148 7.41 9.51 9.60
C VAL A 148 8.33 8.86 8.58
N SER A 149 8.67 7.60 8.76
CA SER A 149 9.36 6.82 7.72
C SER A 149 8.32 6.12 6.84
N LEU A 150 8.53 6.15 5.53
CA LEU A 150 7.69 5.54 4.52
C LEU A 150 8.48 4.49 3.75
N VAL A 151 7.89 3.32 3.56
CA VAL A 151 8.29 2.32 2.56
C VAL A 151 7.08 2.08 1.64
N ILE A 152 7.34 1.86 0.36
CA ILE A 152 6.32 1.58 -0.65
C ILE A 152 6.74 0.27 -1.32
N GLU A 153 5.88 -0.73 -1.27
CA GLU A 153 6.04 -2.01 -1.97
C GLU A 153 4.87 -2.23 -2.92
N GLU A 154 5.03 -3.14 -3.88
CA GLU A 154 3.89 -3.68 -4.63
C GLU A 154 3.30 -4.85 -3.84
N SER A 155 1.96 -5.00 -3.87
CA SER A 155 1.31 -6.07 -3.11
C SER A 155 1.36 -7.45 -3.80
N GLY A 156 1.98 -7.51 -4.99
CA GLY A 156 2.08 -8.71 -5.81
C GLY A 156 3.52 -9.21 -5.95
N GLU A 157 3.65 -10.47 -6.33
CA GLU A 157 4.92 -11.20 -6.45
C GLU A 157 5.74 -10.70 -7.64
N HIS A 158 6.53 -9.65 -7.42
CA HIS A 158 7.74 -9.45 -8.18
C HIS A 158 8.85 -10.22 -7.47
N ASP A 159 9.11 -11.44 -7.97
CA ASP A 159 10.31 -12.23 -7.69
C ASP A 159 11.54 -11.32 -7.86
N HIS A 160 11.99 -10.72 -6.78
CA HIS A 160 13.22 -9.95 -6.75
C HIS A 160 14.32 -10.92 -6.34
N ASP A 161 14.99 -11.49 -7.35
CA ASP A 161 16.24 -12.20 -7.16
C ASP A 161 17.19 -11.32 -6.32
N HIS A 162 17.39 -11.68 -5.06
CA HIS A 162 18.38 -11.05 -4.20
C HIS A 162 19.78 -11.49 -4.66
N GLU A 163 20.44 -10.69 -5.50
CA GLU A 163 21.89 -10.78 -5.76
C GLU A 163 22.72 -9.90 -4.81
#